data_AF-A0A8J7F6G7-F1
#
_entry.id   AF-A0A8J7F6G7-F1
#
_cell.length_a   1.000
_cell.length_b   1.000
_cell.length_c   1.000
_cell.angle_alpha   90.00
_cell.angle_beta   90.00
_cell.angle_gamma   90.00
#
_symmetry.space_group_name_H-M   'P 1'
#
loop_
_entity.id
_entity.type
_entity.pdbx_description
1 polymer ?
#
loop_
_entity_poly.entity_id
_entity_poly.type
_entity_poly.pdbx_seq_one_letter_code
_entity_poly.pdbx_strand_id
1 'polypeptide(L)' 'MAPRVINVDKNAACPVAMETLQGDETVAEETRLRQSKYLNNVIEQDHLIAPEAR' A
#
# COMPACT_ATOMS: atom_id res chain seq x y z
N MET A 1 10.23 12.81 -5.09
CA MET A 1 8.82 13.27 -5.09
C MET A 1 8.05 12.35 -4.18
N ALA A 2 7.40 12.89 -3.14
CA ALA A 2 6.54 12.10 -2.27
C ALA A 2 5.17 11.86 -2.93
N PRO A 3 4.60 10.66 -2.82
CA PRO A 3 3.26 10.39 -3.33
C PRO A 3 2.22 11.21 -2.55
N ARG A 4 1.22 11.79 -3.22
CA ARG A 4 0.14 12.51 -2.52
C ARG A 4 -0.82 11.55 -1.80
N VAL A 5 -0.95 10.32 -2.30
CA VAL A 5 -1.88 9.30 -1.78
C VAL A 5 -1.27 7.91 -1.93
N ILE A 6 -1.34 7.10 -0.88
CA ILE A 6 -0.98 5.68 -0.90
C ILE A 6 -2.25 4.86 -0.70
N ASN A 7 -2.51 3.92 -1.61
CA ASN A 7 -3.59 2.95 -1.44
C ASN A 7 -3.06 1.78 -0.62
N VAL A 8 -3.81 1.37 0.40
CA VAL A 8 -3.55 0.17 1.20
C VAL A 8 -4.78 -0.74 1.20
N ASP A 9 -4.58 -2.00 1.59
CA ASP A 9 -5.71 -2.88 1.84
C ASP A 9 -6.49 -2.43 3.09
N LYS A 10 -7.56 -3.14 3.43
CA LYS A 10 -8.35 -2.88 4.64
C LYS A 10 -7.78 -3.56 5.90
N ASN A 11 -6.50 -3.88 5.92
CA ASN A 11 -5.86 -4.48 7.09
C ASN A 11 -5.71 -3.44 8.21
N ALA A 12 -6.01 -3.85 9.44
CA ALA A 12 -5.88 -3.01 10.63
C ALA A 12 -4.41 -2.60 10.89
N ALA A 13 -3.43 -3.33 10.35
CA ALA A 13 -2.01 -2.98 10.48
C ALA A 13 -1.58 -1.81 9.60
N CYS A 14 -2.31 -1.50 8.51
CA CYS A 14 -1.88 -0.48 7.55
C CYS A 14 -1.91 0.96 8.10
N PRO A 15 -2.97 1.39 8.83
CA PRO A 15 -2.95 2.70 9.49
C PRO A 15 -1.82 2.84 10.51
N VAL A 16 -1.54 1.79 11.29
CA VAL A 16 -0.48 1.79 12.31
C VAL A 16 0.91 1.92 11.69
N ALA A 17 1.15 1.18 10.59
CA ALA A 17 2.39 1.30 9.83
C ALA A 17 2.55 2.70 9.22
N MET A 18 1.47 3.30 8.71
CA MET A 18 1.51 4.65 8.15
C MET A 18 1.90 5.70 9.20
N GLU A 19 1.35 5.64 10.41
CA GLU A 19 1.72 6.54 11.51
C GLU A 19 3.20 6.43 11.88
N THR A 20 3.73 5.20 11.91
CA THR A 20 5.14 4.95 12.19
C THR A 20 6.02 5.53 11.08
N LEU A 21 5.65 5.31 9.81
CA LEU A 21 6.39 5.81 8.66
C LEU A 21 6.38 7.34 8.54
N GLN A 22 5.29 8.00 8.96
CA GLN A 22 5.22 9.46 9.05
C GLN A 22 6.09 10.00 10.20
N GLY A 23 6.08 9.33 11.36
CA GLY A 23 6.94 9.69 12.49
C GLY A 23 8.45 9.53 12.21
N ASP A 24 8.81 8.53 11.40
CA ASP A 24 10.19 8.30 10.95
C ASP A 24 10.61 9.19 9.75
N GLU A 25 9.76 10.14 9.32
CA GLU A 25 9.94 11.02 8.15
C GLU A 25 10.19 10.28 6.82
N THR A 26 9.95 8.97 6.78
CA THR A 26 10.14 8.13 5.58
C THR A 26 9.05 8.37 4.54
N VAL A 27 7.87 8.80 4.98
CA VAL A 27 6.73 9.19 4.16
C VAL A 27 6.30 10.58 4.59
N ALA A 28 6.06 11.47 3.62
CA ALA A 28 5.70 12.84 3.92
C ALA A 28 4.36 12.90 4.66
N GLU A 29 4.24 13.75 5.69
CA GLU A 29 3.02 13.88 6.51
C GLU A 29 1.78 14.27 5.68
N GLU A 30 1.97 14.97 4.57
CA GLU A 30 0.87 15.32 3.65
C GLU A 30 0.33 14.12 2.84
N THR A 31 1.02 12.99 2.89
CA THR A 31 0.64 11.77 2.17
C THR A 31 -0.59 11.16 2.80
N ARG A 32 -1.68 11.07 2.02
CA ARG A 32 -2.94 10.49 2.51
C ARG A 32 -3.00 8.99 2.32
N LEU A 33 -3.56 8.29 3.30
CA LEU A 33 -3.84 6.86 3.21
C LEU A 33 -5.26 6.61 2.68
N ARG A 34 -5.41 5.75 1.67
CA ARG A 34 -6.71 5.30 1.17
C ARG A 34 -6.84 3.79 1.28
N GLN A 35 -7.76 3.32 2.11
CA GLN A 35 -8.05 1.88 2.23
C GLN A 35 -8.96 1.42 1.08
N SER A 36 -8.47 0.51 0.25
CA SER A 36 -9.20 -0.09 -0.86
C SER A 36 -9.53 -1.55 -0.56
N LYS A 37 -10.80 -1.94 -0.75
CA LYS A 37 -11.31 -3.28 -0.42
C LYS A 37 -10.67 -4.39 -1.26
N TYR A 38 -10.15 -4.06 -2.44
CA TYR A 38 -9.61 -5.04 -3.39
C TYR A 38 -8.19 -4.69 -3.84
N LEU A 39 -7.39 -4.04 -2.99
CA LEU A 39 -5.99 -3.79 -3.33
C LEU A 39 -5.22 -5.10 -3.54
N ASN A 40 -5.52 -6.10 -2.72
CA ASN A 40 -4.88 -7.41 -2.79
C ASN A 40 -5.09 -8.11 -4.13
N ASN A 41 -6.19 -7.86 -4.86
CA ASN A 41 -6.36 -8.50 -6.17
C ASN A 41 -5.31 -8.05 -7.20
N VAL A 42 -4.85 -6.80 -7.13
CA VAL A 42 -3.78 -6.28 -8.02
C VAL A 42 -2.42 -6.73 -7.54
N ILE A 43 -2.15 -6.63 -6.22
CA ILE A 43 -0.88 -7.06 -5.62
C ILE A 43 -0.68 -8.58 -5.77
N GLU A 44 -1.72 -9.38 -5.53
CA GLU A 44 -1.70 -10.83 -5.72
C GLU A 44 -1.55 -11.19 -7.20
N GLN A 45 -2.15 -10.45 -8.13
CA GLN A 45 -1.93 -10.66 -9.57
C GLN A 45 -0.49 -10.32 -9.99
N ASP A 46 0.10 -9.24 -9.47
CA ASP A 46 1.51 -8.88 -9.71
C ASP A 46 2.47 -9.95 -9.15
N HIS A 47 2.14 -10.54 -7.99
CA HIS A 47 2.91 -11.66 -7.42
C HIS A 47 2.65 -12.99 -8.16
N LEU A 48 1.47 -13.17 -8.75
CA LEU A 48 1.09 -14.30 -9.60
C LEU A 48 1.59 -14.13 -11.05
N ILE A 49 2.57 -13.26 -11.31
CA ILE A 49 3.37 -13.34 -12.53
C ILE A 49 4.29 -14.57 -12.40
N ALA A 50 3.71 -15.75 -12.55
CA ALA A 50 4.41 -16.98 -12.86
C ALA A 50 4.08 -17.33 -14.33
N PRO A 51 5.09 -17.38 -15.23
CA PRO A 51 4.90 -17.65 -16.64
C PRO A 51 4.76 -19.15 -16.84
N GLU A 52 3.55 -19.69 -16.73
CA GLU A 52 3.27 -21.00 -17.32
C GLU A 52 2.04 -20.90 -18.23
N ALA A 53 2.24 -20.14 -19.31
CA ALA A 53 1.68 -20.55 -20.59
C ALA A 53 2.35 -21.88 -20.96
N ARG A 54 1.64 -23.00 -20.74
CA ARG A 54 1.88 -24.26 -21.43
C ARG A 54 0.56 -24.93 -21.74
#